data_AF-T1ARG7-F1
#
_entry.id   AF-T1ARG7-F1
#
_cell.length_a   1.000
_cell.length_b   1.000
_cell.length_c   1.000
_cell.angle_alpha   90.00
_cell.angle_beta   90.00
_cell.angle_gamma   90.00
#
_symmetry.space_group_name_H-M   'P 1'
#
loop_
_entity.id
_entity.type
_entity.pdbx_description
1 polymer ?
#
loop_
_entity_poly.entity_id
_entity_poly.type
_entity_poly.pdbx_seq_one_letter_code
_entity_poly.pdbx_strand_id
1 'polypeptide(L)'
;DYDGLLQEVDLTREVRQQIAAVEDWIDQARRVVAQPRMPEIETGPQCHTPYECGFLSFCQSQETQPEHPTTLIPGKRRAALVALMEQRHDLALQEVPDALLSDRQRRVKHCTLRNEVAHDLRGARADLQHALPHYYLDFETVQFAVPIWKGTRPYQQIPFQFVLLRHVRNGVIE
;
A
#
# COMPACT_ATOMS: atom_id res chain seq x y z
N ASP A 1 20.47 -23.63 14.75
CA ASP A 1 21.79 -23.00 14.72
C ASP A 1 21.71 -21.86 13.73
N TYR A 2 21.83 -20.62 14.21
CA TYR A 2 21.70 -19.41 13.38
C TYR A 2 23.08 -18.84 13.01
N ASP A 3 24.16 -19.58 13.30
CA ASP A 3 25.53 -19.17 12.97
C ASP A 3 25.68 -18.96 11.46
N GLY A 4 26.26 -17.81 11.09
CA GLY A 4 26.43 -17.38 9.70
C GLY A 4 25.19 -16.78 9.04
N LEU A 5 24.04 -16.72 9.74
CA LEU A 5 22.81 -16.13 9.21
C LEU A 5 22.79 -14.59 9.32
N LEU A 6 23.54 -14.04 10.29
CA LEU A 6 23.71 -12.60 10.49
C LEU A 6 25.20 -12.24 10.36
N GLN A 7 25.48 -11.12 9.71
CA GLN A 7 26.82 -10.56 9.59
C GLN A 7 26.90 -9.27 10.41
N GLU A 8 27.86 -9.21 11.33
CA GLU A 8 28.20 -7.96 12.01
C GLU A 8 29.04 -7.10 11.07
N VAL A 9 28.62 -5.85 10.86
CA VAL A 9 29.31 -4.88 10.01
C VAL A 9 29.63 -3.65 10.86
N ASP A 10 30.92 -3.38 11.03
CA ASP A 10 31.37 -2.15 11.69
C ASP A 10 31.17 -0.94 10.76
N LEU A 11 30.29 -0.03 11.19
CA LEU A 11 29.97 1.22 10.49
C LEU A 11 30.49 2.45 11.24
N THR A 12 31.43 2.28 12.18
CA THR A 12 31.91 3.36 13.07
C THR A 12 32.44 4.56 12.31
N ARG A 13 33.19 4.34 11.22
CA ARG A 13 33.79 5.43 10.44
C ARG A 13 32.72 6.20 9.67
N GLU A 14 31.78 5.48 9.06
CA GLU A 14 30.67 6.00 8.28
C GLU A 14 29.74 6.85 9.18
N VAL A 15 29.45 6.37 10.38
CA VAL A 15 28.66 7.11 11.38
C VAL A 15 29.41 8.36 11.86
N ARG A 16 30.72 8.27 12.14
CA ARG A 16 31.51 9.43 12.58
C ARG A 16 31.52 10.57 11.57
N GLN A 17 31.50 10.26 10.28
CA GLN A 17 31.44 11.27 9.21
C GLN A 17 30.11 12.05 9.20
N GLN A 18 29.04 11.48 9.77
CA GLN A 18 27.72 12.10 9.82
C GLN A 18 27.47 12.95 11.08
N ILE A 19 28.35 12.88 12.10
CA ILE A 19 28.12 13.55 13.40
C ILE A 19 27.92 15.06 13.24
N ALA A 20 28.72 15.73 12.40
CA ALA A 20 28.56 17.16 12.17
C ALA A 20 27.20 17.50 11.53
N ALA A 21 26.72 16.67 10.59
CA ALA A 21 25.40 16.85 9.98
C ALA A 21 24.26 16.68 11.01
N VAL A 22 24.43 15.80 12.00
CA VAL A 22 23.46 15.61 13.08
C VAL A 22 23.31 16.88 13.93
N GLU A 23 24.41 17.57 14.24
CA GLU A 23 24.36 18.84 14.96
C GLU A 23 23.55 19.90 14.17
N ASP A 24 23.79 20.01 12.87
CA ASP A 24 23.03 20.89 11.98
C ASP A 24 21.53 20.54 11.95
N TRP A 25 21.18 19.24 11.91
CA TRP A 25 19.78 18.80 11.94
C TRP A 25 19.09 19.14 13.26
N ILE A 26 19.78 18.98 14.40
CA ILE A 26 19.26 19.34 15.72
C ILE A 26 18.97 20.83 15.80
N ASP A 27 19.88 21.66 15.31
CA ASP A 27 19.69 23.11 15.31
C ASP A 27 18.55 23.56 14.37
N GLN A 28 18.41 22.92 13.20
CA GLN A 28 17.27 23.15 12.31
C GLN A 28 15.94 22.77 12.99
N ALA A 29 15.88 21.61 13.63
CA ALA A 29 14.68 21.16 14.35
C ALA A 29 14.32 22.12 15.51
N ARG A 30 15.32 22.57 16.29
CA ARG A 30 15.12 23.57 17.34
C ARG A 30 14.55 24.88 16.81
N ARG A 31 15.04 25.36 15.66
CA ARG A 31 14.51 26.57 15.01
C ARG A 31 13.05 26.40 14.62
N VAL A 32 12.65 25.23 14.11
CA VAL A 32 11.24 24.95 13.76
C VAL A 32 10.36 24.91 15.01
N VAL A 33 10.78 24.20 16.07
CA VAL A 33 10.02 24.09 17.32
C VAL A 33 9.88 25.44 18.04
N ALA A 34 10.87 26.33 17.89
CA ALA A 34 10.84 27.67 18.48
C ALA A 34 9.89 28.63 17.74
N GLN A 35 9.33 28.26 16.58
CA GLN A 35 8.39 29.12 15.86
C GLN A 35 7.05 29.20 16.63
N PRO A 36 6.45 30.40 16.74
CA PRO A 36 5.19 30.57 17.47
C PRO A 36 3.99 29.98 16.73
N ARG A 37 4.17 29.58 15.47
CA ARG A 37 3.14 29.01 14.60
C ARG A 37 3.70 27.82 13.84
N MET A 38 2.81 26.91 13.45
CA MET A 38 3.14 25.81 12.56
C MET A 38 3.69 26.34 11.23
N PRO A 39 4.75 25.73 10.66
CA PRO A 39 5.24 26.10 9.33
C PRO A 39 4.14 25.98 8.27
N GLU A 40 4.13 26.92 7.32
CA GLU A 40 3.21 26.92 6.17
C GLU A 40 3.74 25.96 5.09
N ILE A 41 3.61 24.65 5.32
CA ILE A 41 4.01 23.59 4.39
C ILE A 41 2.88 22.56 4.27
N GLU A 42 2.59 22.13 3.05
CA GLU A 42 1.62 21.07 2.76
C GLU A 42 2.25 19.68 2.93
N THR A 43 1.41 18.66 3.11
CA THR A 43 1.82 17.26 3.17
C THR A 43 2.41 16.82 1.82
N GLY A 44 3.42 15.96 1.87
CA GLY A 44 4.17 15.57 0.68
C GLY A 44 5.17 14.43 0.93
N PRO A 45 6.15 14.22 0.03
CA PRO A 45 7.13 13.14 0.14
C PRO A 45 7.88 13.09 1.48
N GLN A 46 8.08 14.25 2.12
CA GLN A 46 8.69 14.38 3.44
C GLN A 46 7.92 13.67 4.56
N CYS A 47 6.62 13.39 4.36
CA CYS A 47 5.78 12.72 5.34
C CYS A 47 5.93 11.19 5.32
N HIS A 48 6.63 10.63 4.33
CA HIS A 48 6.74 9.18 4.15
C HIS A 48 8.18 8.68 4.07
N THR A 49 9.16 9.59 4.04
CA THR A 49 10.58 9.24 3.85
C THR A 49 11.41 9.74 5.03
N PRO A 50 12.22 8.89 5.70
CA PRO A 50 12.39 7.44 5.48
C PRO A 50 11.28 6.58 6.13
N TYR A 51 10.47 7.17 7.01
CA TYR A 51 9.34 6.52 7.69
C TYR A 51 8.13 7.45 7.66
N GLU A 52 6.96 6.91 7.98
CA GLU A 52 5.73 7.69 8.07
C GLU A 52 5.79 8.70 9.23
N CYS A 53 5.43 9.95 8.95
CA CYS A 53 5.36 11.04 9.92
C CYS A 53 4.18 10.83 10.89
N GLY A 54 4.45 10.86 12.19
CA GLY A 54 3.43 10.72 13.23
C GLY A 54 2.36 11.83 13.26
N PHE A 55 2.58 12.95 12.56
CA PHE A 55 1.64 14.07 12.46
C PHE A 55 0.87 14.11 11.14
N LEU A 56 1.09 13.14 10.23
CA LEU A 56 0.49 13.17 8.89
C LEU A 56 -1.02 13.36 8.93
N SER A 57 -1.73 12.59 9.75
CA SER A 57 -3.19 12.69 9.87
C SER A 57 -3.67 14.06 10.37
N PHE A 58 -2.87 14.73 11.21
CA PHE A 58 -3.19 16.07 11.69
C PHE A 58 -3.01 17.11 10.58
N CYS A 59 -1.89 17.04 9.85
CA CYS A 59 -1.63 17.97 8.75
C CYS A 59 -2.68 17.80 7.64
N GLN A 60 -3.01 16.57 7.25
CA GLN A 60 -4.02 16.29 6.21
C GLN A 60 -5.43 16.77 6.60
N SER A 61 -5.76 16.85 7.89
CA SER A 61 -7.06 17.36 8.33
C SER A 61 -7.19 18.88 8.21
N GLN A 62 -6.07 19.60 8.07
CA GLN A 62 -6.04 21.03 7.77
C GLN A 62 -6.07 21.33 6.26
N GLU A 63 -5.92 20.31 5.42
CA GLU A 63 -5.87 20.45 3.97
C GLU A 63 -7.25 20.23 3.34
N THR A 64 -7.49 20.88 2.20
CA THR A 64 -8.71 20.64 1.44
C THR A 64 -8.62 19.24 0.82
N GLN A 65 -9.43 18.32 1.34
CA GLN A 65 -9.51 16.98 0.80
C GLN A 65 -10.46 16.96 -0.41
N PRO A 66 -10.04 16.43 -1.57
CA PRO A 66 -10.93 16.24 -2.69
C PRO A 66 -12.03 15.23 -2.32
N GLU A 67 -13.25 15.43 -2.81
CA GLU A 67 -14.38 14.52 -2.60
C GLU A 67 -14.04 13.07 -2.98
N HIS A 68 -13.24 12.92 -4.04
CA HIS A 68 -12.71 11.64 -4.49
C HIS A 68 -11.17 11.72 -4.58
N PRO A 69 -10.44 11.26 -3.56
CA PRO A 69 -8.99 11.32 -3.58
C PRO A 69 -8.37 10.28 -4.53
N THR A 70 -7.19 10.60 -5.05
CA THR A 70 -6.39 9.69 -5.88
C THR A 70 -5.94 8.42 -5.16
N THR A 71 -6.03 8.39 -3.82
CA THR A 71 -5.80 7.20 -2.98
C THR A 71 -6.76 6.06 -3.31
N LEU A 72 -7.95 6.35 -3.87
CA LEU A 72 -8.92 5.35 -4.33
C LEU A 72 -8.44 4.53 -5.55
N ILE A 73 -7.39 4.98 -6.24
CA ILE A 73 -6.82 4.26 -7.39
C ILE A 73 -6.09 3.01 -6.87
N PRO A 74 -6.56 1.79 -7.22
CA PRO A 74 -6.00 0.56 -6.68
C PRO A 74 -4.70 0.15 -7.37
N GLY A 75 -3.91 -0.64 -6.63
CA GLY A 75 -2.74 -1.35 -7.15
C GLY A 75 -1.59 -0.44 -7.59
N LYS A 76 -0.70 -0.99 -8.41
CA LYS A 76 0.49 -0.27 -8.87
C LYS A 76 0.09 0.88 -9.82
N ARG A 77 0.58 2.07 -9.52
CA ARG A 77 0.39 3.29 -10.33
C ARG A 77 1.51 3.40 -11.36
N ARG A 78 1.20 3.92 -12.55
CA ARG A 78 2.22 4.22 -13.57
C ARG A 78 3.09 5.37 -13.10
N ALA A 79 4.36 5.39 -13.49
CA ALA A 79 5.30 6.44 -13.08
C ALA A 79 4.79 7.86 -13.38
N ALA A 80 4.17 8.07 -14.55
CA ALA A 80 3.58 9.36 -14.92
C ALA A 80 2.42 9.79 -14.00
N LEU A 81 1.63 8.85 -13.47
CA LEU A 81 0.60 9.17 -12.48
C LEU A 81 1.21 9.50 -11.12
N VAL A 82 2.25 8.78 -10.71
CA VAL A 82 2.98 9.07 -9.46
C VAL A 82 3.58 10.47 -9.52
N ALA A 83 4.28 10.81 -10.61
CA ALA A 83 4.85 12.14 -10.80
C ALA A 83 3.79 13.26 -10.80
N LEU A 84 2.61 13.00 -11.38
CA LEU A 84 1.50 13.95 -11.34
C LEU A 84 0.97 14.17 -9.91
N MET A 85 0.83 13.08 -9.14
CA MET A 85 0.40 13.15 -7.73
C MET A 85 1.44 13.83 -6.83
N GLU A 86 2.73 13.71 -7.14
CA GLU A 86 3.81 14.41 -6.43
C GLU A 86 3.83 15.92 -6.73
N GLN A 87 3.31 16.34 -7.88
CA GLN A 87 3.22 17.76 -8.27
C GLN A 87 1.92 18.43 -7.82
N ARG A 88 0.87 17.64 -7.56
CA ARG A 88 -0.49 18.10 -7.21
C ARG A 88 -1.06 17.22 -6.11
N HIS A 89 -0.83 17.61 -4.85
CA HIS A 89 -1.34 16.89 -3.68
C HIS A 89 -2.86 16.95 -3.56
N ASP A 90 -3.47 18.01 -4.06
CA ASP A 90 -4.91 18.24 -4.13
C ASP A 90 -5.59 17.57 -5.33
N LEU A 91 -4.84 16.81 -6.15
CA LEU A 91 -5.37 16.18 -7.36
C LEU A 91 -6.54 15.26 -7.04
N ALA A 92 -7.71 15.60 -7.57
CA ALA A 92 -8.91 14.80 -7.42
C ALA A 92 -8.96 13.68 -8.48
N LEU A 93 -9.64 12.58 -8.14
CA LEU A 93 -9.78 11.40 -9.00
C LEU A 93 -10.39 11.75 -10.37
N GLN A 94 -11.31 12.72 -10.44
CA GLN A 94 -11.92 13.20 -11.68
C GLN A 94 -10.92 13.86 -12.63
N GLU A 95 -9.90 14.52 -12.09
CA GLU A 95 -8.87 15.26 -12.86
C GLU A 95 -7.79 14.32 -13.43
N VAL A 96 -7.68 13.09 -12.90
CA VAL A 96 -6.68 12.12 -13.36
C VAL A 96 -6.96 11.69 -14.80
N PRO A 97 -6.04 11.90 -15.77
CA PRO A 97 -6.28 11.51 -17.15
C PRO A 97 -6.40 9.98 -17.31
N ASP A 98 -7.43 9.53 -18.03
CA ASP A 98 -7.69 8.11 -18.26
C ASP A 98 -6.54 7.38 -18.98
N ALA A 99 -5.76 8.11 -19.78
CA ALA A 99 -4.56 7.59 -20.45
C ALA A 99 -3.47 7.12 -19.47
N LEU A 100 -3.47 7.64 -18.24
CA LEU A 100 -2.54 7.25 -17.18
C LEU A 100 -3.01 6.03 -16.38
N LEU A 101 -4.24 5.56 -16.64
CA LEU A 101 -4.89 4.49 -15.89
C LEU A 101 -4.90 3.18 -16.68
N SER A 102 -4.81 2.06 -15.96
CA SER A 102 -5.15 0.73 -16.49
C SER A 102 -6.66 0.55 -16.62
N ASP A 103 -7.11 -0.49 -17.32
CA ASP A 103 -8.55 -0.80 -17.47
C ASP A 103 -9.26 -0.97 -16.13
N ARG A 104 -8.60 -1.64 -15.17
CA ARG A 104 -9.12 -1.79 -13.81
C ARG A 104 -9.26 -0.44 -13.11
N GLN A 105 -8.25 0.42 -13.21
CA GLN A 105 -8.25 1.72 -12.56
C GLN A 105 -9.26 2.69 -13.21
N ARG A 106 -9.41 2.66 -14.54
CA ARG A 106 -10.46 3.40 -15.26
C ARG A 106 -11.84 2.98 -14.80
N ARG A 107 -12.07 1.67 -14.65
CA ARG A 107 -13.33 1.14 -14.13
C ARG A 107 -13.61 1.65 -12.70
N VAL A 108 -12.61 1.62 -11.82
CA VAL A 108 -12.76 2.17 -10.46
C VAL A 108 -13.09 3.65 -10.50
N LYS A 109 -12.34 4.47 -11.24
CA LYS A 109 -12.63 5.90 -11.43
C LYS A 109 -14.07 6.11 -11.88
N HIS A 110 -14.51 5.46 -12.96
CA HIS A 110 -15.85 5.60 -13.49
C HIS A 110 -16.94 5.22 -12.47
N CYS A 111 -16.78 4.08 -11.80
CA CYS A 111 -17.70 3.61 -10.78
C CYS A 111 -17.79 4.54 -9.57
N THR A 112 -16.64 5.02 -9.08
CA THR A 112 -16.58 5.97 -7.96
C THR A 112 -17.29 7.27 -8.30
N LEU A 113 -16.97 7.89 -9.45
CA LEU A 113 -17.53 9.19 -9.84
C LEU A 113 -19.04 9.13 -10.13
N ARG A 114 -19.56 7.97 -10.49
CA ARG A 114 -20.98 7.77 -10.81
C ARG A 114 -21.77 7.12 -9.68
N ASN A 115 -21.10 6.75 -8.59
CA ASN A 115 -21.67 5.95 -7.52
C ASN A 115 -22.34 4.65 -8.05
N GLU A 116 -21.67 3.98 -9.00
CA GLU A 116 -22.15 2.77 -9.66
C GLU A 116 -21.26 1.57 -9.31
N VAL A 117 -21.83 0.38 -9.26
CA VAL A 117 -21.07 -0.86 -9.06
C VAL A 117 -20.82 -1.55 -10.40
N ALA A 118 -19.57 -1.89 -10.69
CA ALA A 118 -19.24 -2.71 -11.86
C ALA A 118 -19.26 -4.20 -11.51
N HIS A 119 -20.10 -4.95 -12.20
CA HIS A 119 -20.14 -6.41 -12.15
C HIS A 119 -19.89 -7.00 -13.54
N ASP A 120 -18.96 -7.95 -13.64
CA ASP A 120 -18.86 -8.79 -14.83
C ASP A 120 -19.83 -9.98 -14.72
N LEU A 121 -21.13 -9.69 -14.89
CA LEU A 121 -22.18 -10.72 -14.82
C LEU A 121 -22.01 -11.79 -15.89
N ARG A 122 -21.44 -11.45 -17.05
CA ARG A 122 -21.23 -12.41 -18.13
C ARG A 122 -20.09 -13.37 -17.79
N GLY A 123 -18.96 -12.85 -17.34
CA GLY A 123 -17.83 -13.65 -16.85
C GLY A 123 -18.24 -14.52 -15.66
N ALA A 124 -18.90 -13.94 -14.65
CA ALA A 124 -19.39 -14.69 -13.49
C ALA A 124 -20.34 -15.83 -13.90
N ARG A 125 -21.26 -15.58 -14.84
CA ARG A 125 -22.12 -16.64 -15.37
C ARG A 125 -21.35 -17.70 -16.14
N ALA A 126 -20.28 -17.32 -16.85
CA ALA A 126 -19.43 -18.24 -17.60
C ALA A 126 -18.63 -19.16 -16.67
N ASP A 127 -18.07 -18.61 -15.60
CA ASP A 127 -17.29 -19.36 -14.61
C ASP A 127 -18.18 -20.34 -13.81
N LEU A 128 -19.46 -20.01 -13.64
CA LEU A 128 -20.44 -20.81 -12.90
C LEU A 128 -21.24 -21.79 -13.78
N GLN A 129 -20.88 -21.98 -15.05
CA GLN A 129 -21.61 -22.89 -15.96
C GLN A 129 -21.50 -24.37 -15.57
N HIS A 130 -20.49 -24.72 -14.77
CA HIS A 130 -20.25 -26.09 -14.35
C HIS A 130 -21.37 -26.62 -13.46
N ALA A 131 -21.71 -27.90 -13.62
CA ALA A 131 -22.69 -28.55 -12.79
C ALA A 131 -22.23 -28.58 -11.33
N LEU A 132 -23.17 -28.36 -10.41
CA LEU A 132 -22.93 -28.47 -8.97
C LEU A 132 -22.54 -29.90 -8.55
N PRO A 133 -21.77 -30.07 -7.46
CA PRO A 133 -21.34 -29.02 -6.53
C PRO A 133 -20.13 -28.21 -7.01
N HIS A 134 -20.10 -26.91 -6.66
CA HIS A 134 -18.89 -26.09 -6.81
C HIS A 134 -18.06 -26.19 -5.52
N TYR A 135 -16.74 -26.20 -5.67
CA TYR A 135 -15.79 -26.25 -4.57
C TYR A 135 -14.91 -25.00 -4.60
N TYR A 136 -14.86 -24.26 -3.50
CA TYR A 136 -14.03 -23.08 -3.34
C TYR A 136 -13.00 -23.37 -2.26
N LEU A 137 -11.74 -23.51 -2.70
CA LEU A 137 -10.61 -23.77 -1.81
C LEU A 137 -9.88 -22.45 -1.56
N ASP A 138 -9.74 -22.09 -0.29
CA ASP A 138 -8.90 -20.98 0.16
C ASP A 138 -7.87 -21.49 1.15
N PHE A 139 -6.68 -20.88 1.18
CA PHE A 139 -5.61 -21.27 2.09
C PHE A 139 -4.78 -20.08 2.57
N GLU A 140 -4.44 -20.12 3.85
CA GLU A 140 -3.55 -19.14 4.47
C GLU A 140 -2.10 -19.57 4.34
N THR A 141 -1.21 -18.60 4.12
CA THR A 141 0.22 -18.85 3.98
C THR A 141 1.05 -18.10 5.02
N VAL A 142 2.14 -18.73 5.45
CA VAL A 142 3.17 -18.10 6.28
C VAL A 142 4.48 -18.04 5.50
N GLN A 143 5.29 -17.01 5.77
CA GLN A 143 6.56 -16.74 5.09
C GLN A 143 7.62 -16.36 6.12
N PHE A 144 8.34 -17.35 6.63
CA PHE A 144 9.40 -17.11 7.61
C PHE A 144 10.65 -16.53 6.94
N ALA A 145 11.21 -15.46 7.51
CA ALA A 145 12.54 -14.99 7.14
C ALA A 145 13.61 -16.04 7.44
N VAL A 146 13.49 -16.73 8.59
CA VAL A 146 14.31 -17.90 8.91
C VAL A 146 13.47 -19.17 8.88
N PRO A 147 13.71 -20.09 7.93
CA PRO A 147 12.99 -21.36 7.83
C PRO A 147 12.97 -22.15 9.13
N ILE A 148 11.79 -22.52 9.62
CA ILE A 148 11.63 -23.39 10.79
C ILE A 148 11.43 -24.87 10.42
N TRP A 149 11.01 -25.14 9.18
CA TRP A 149 10.82 -26.50 8.68
C TRP A 149 11.91 -26.89 7.68
N LYS A 150 12.40 -28.13 7.80
CA LYS A 150 13.40 -28.69 6.90
C LYS A 150 12.89 -28.69 5.46
N GLY A 151 13.73 -28.24 4.52
CA GLY A 151 13.40 -28.18 3.10
C GLY A 151 12.63 -26.93 2.67
N THR A 152 12.41 -25.97 3.58
CA THR A 152 11.86 -24.65 3.23
C THR A 152 12.97 -23.59 3.13
N ARG A 153 12.71 -22.48 2.41
CA ARG A 153 13.66 -21.37 2.21
C ARG A 153 13.11 -20.03 2.72
N PRO A 154 13.97 -19.03 3.00
CA PRO A 154 13.52 -17.70 3.42
C PRO A 154 12.44 -17.13 2.51
N TYR A 155 11.38 -16.60 3.13
CA TYR A 155 10.21 -15.99 2.47
C TYR A 155 9.46 -16.92 1.50
N GLN A 156 9.62 -18.23 1.63
CA GLN A 156 8.76 -19.18 0.92
C GLN A 156 7.33 -19.09 1.44
N GLN A 157 6.35 -19.00 0.54
CA GLN A 157 4.93 -19.13 0.88
C GLN A 157 4.62 -20.59 1.25
N ILE A 158 4.23 -20.82 2.50
CA ILE A 158 3.92 -22.14 3.03
C ILE A 158 2.45 -22.15 3.46
N PRO A 159 1.56 -22.90 2.79
CA PRO A 159 0.19 -23.09 3.25
C PRO A 159 0.17 -23.80 4.61
N PHE A 160 -0.58 -23.28 5.57
CA PHE A 160 -0.68 -23.88 6.91
C PHE A 160 -2.13 -24.11 7.39
N GLN A 161 -3.09 -23.43 6.77
CA GLN A 161 -4.51 -23.60 7.02
C GLN A 161 -5.24 -23.53 5.68
N PHE A 162 -6.34 -24.28 5.56
CA PHE A 162 -7.23 -24.16 4.41
C PHE A 162 -8.69 -24.25 4.84
N VAL A 163 -9.56 -23.69 4.00
CA VAL A 163 -11.02 -23.84 4.07
C VAL A 163 -11.50 -24.32 2.71
N LEU A 164 -12.38 -25.32 2.70
CA LEU A 164 -13.04 -25.81 1.50
C LEU A 164 -14.53 -25.59 1.65
N LEU A 165 -15.09 -24.67 0.88
CA LEU A 165 -16.53 -24.44 0.83
C LEU A 165 -17.13 -25.25 -0.32
N ARG A 166 -18.21 -25.96 -0.03
CA ARG A 166 -18.96 -26.76 -1.01
C ARG A 166 -20.34 -26.15 -1.21
N HIS A 167 -20.61 -25.69 -2.43
CA HIS A 167 -21.92 -25.20 -2.82
C HIS A 167 -22.72 -26.32 -3.49
N VAL A 168 -23.87 -26.67 -2.92
CA VAL A 168 -24.75 -27.76 -3.41
C VAL A 168 -26.04 -27.23 -4.04
N ARG A 169 -26.78 -28.10 -4.75
CA ARG A 169 -27.99 -27.78 -5.54
C ARG A 169 -29.09 -26.99 -4.82
N ASN A 170 -29.12 -27.02 -3.49
CA ASN A 170 -30.14 -26.33 -2.70
C ASN A 170 -29.78 -24.88 -2.34
N GLY A 171 -28.69 -24.33 -2.91
CA GLY A 171 -28.19 -23.00 -2.56
C GLY A 171 -27.47 -22.93 -1.21
N VAL A 172 -27.24 -24.09 -0.59
CA VAL A 172 -26.52 -24.20 0.68
C VAL A 172 -25.02 -24.26 0.38
N ILE A 173 -24.25 -23.50 1.16
CA ILE A 173 -22.78 -23.54 1.19
C ILE A 173 -22.41 -24.20 2.51
N GLU A 174 -21.71 -25.34 2.44
CA GLU A 174 -21.22 -26.14 3.56
C GLU A 174 -19.70 -26.09 3.67
#